data_AF-A0A9N8VX26-F1
#
_entry.id   AF-A0A9N8VX26-F1
#
_cell.length_a   1.000
_cell.length_b   1.000
_cell.length_c   1.000
_cell.angle_alpha   90.00
_cell.angle_beta   90.00
_cell.angle_gamma   90.00
#
_symmetry.space_group_name_H-M   'P 1'
#
loop_
_entity.id
_entity.type
_entity.pdbx_description
1 polymer ?
#
loop_
_entity_poly.entity_id
_entity_poly.type
_entity_poly.pdbx_seq_one_letter_code
_entity_poly.pdbx_strand_id
1 'polypeptide(L)'
;MSRVNKPPISISRLLCNVKDKPDKIAVVVGTVTDDNRVLDIPKITLAALRVTKSAKARILKAGGEVLTLDQLALRAPTGSNTILLRGPKNAREAVKHFGMGPHKNAKPYVRSKGRKFEKARGRRASRGYKV
;
A
#
# COMPACT_ATOMS: atom_id res chain seq x y z
N MET A 1 -10.11 -6.90 -10.84
CA MET A 1 -8.68 -6.48 -10.80
C MET A 1 -7.78 -7.65 -10.38
N SER A 2 -6.65 -7.84 -11.05
CA SER A 2 -5.62 -8.85 -10.70
C SER A 2 -4.91 -8.51 -9.37
N ARG A 3 -4.20 -9.49 -8.77
CA ARG A 3 -3.51 -9.32 -7.47
C ARG A 3 -2.55 -8.13 -7.46
N VAL A 4 -1.82 -7.92 -8.54
CA VAL A 4 -0.89 -6.79 -8.71
C VAL A 4 -1.59 -5.43 -8.66
N ASN A 5 -2.82 -5.37 -9.19
CA ASN A 5 -3.62 -4.14 -9.24
C ASN A 5 -4.49 -3.93 -7.98
N LYS A 6 -4.49 -4.89 -7.05
CA LYS A 6 -5.10 -4.77 -5.72
C LYS A 6 -4.02 -4.85 -4.63
N PRO A 7 -3.08 -3.88 -4.59
CA PRO A 7 -2.05 -3.87 -3.56
C PRO A 7 -2.67 -3.79 -2.16
N PRO A 8 -2.03 -4.40 -1.15
CA PRO A 8 -2.51 -4.30 0.22
C PRO A 8 -2.47 -2.85 0.71
N ILE A 9 -3.34 -2.51 1.65
CA ILE A 9 -3.35 -1.23 2.33
C ILE A 9 -3.09 -1.43 3.82
N SER A 10 -2.22 -0.62 4.40
CA SER A 10 -1.92 -0.64 5.83
C SER A 10 -2.93 0.15 6.64
N ILE A 11 -3.10 -0.19 7.93
CA ILE A 11 -3.92 0.61 8.85
C ILE A 11 -3.42 2.06 8.91
N SER A 12 -2.11 2.31 8.93
CA SER A 12 -1.54 3.67 8.88
C SER A 12 -2.07 4.49 7.73
N ARG A 13 -2.12 3.89 6.53
CA ARG A 13 -2.62 4.57 5.34
C ARG A 13 -4.12 4.78 5.39
N LEU A 14 -4.88 3.86 5.98
CA LEU A 14 -6.31 4.07 6.23
C LEU A 14 -6.52 5.30 7.12
N LEU A 15 -5.81 5.38 8.24
CA LEU A 15 -5.95 6.49 9.20
C LEU A 15 -5.61 7.84 8.58
N CYS A 16 -4.52 7.93 7.81
CA CYS A 16 -4.18 9.17 7.10
C CYS A 16 -5.30 9.68 6.17
N ASN A 17 -6.07 8.77 5.55
CA ASN A 17 -7.13 9.16 4.62
C ASN A 17 -8.51 9.34 5.29
N VAL A 18 -8.70 8.77 6.48
CA VAL A 18 -9.95 8.83 7.26
C VAL A 18 -9.94 9.96 8.28
N LYS A 19 -8.78 10.57 8.57
CA LYS A 19 -8.61 11.62 9.59
C LYS A 19 -9.65 12.75 9.49
N ASP A 20 -9.97 13.21 8.29
CA ASP A 20 -10.89 14.34 8.08
C ASP A 20 -12.36 13.91 7.93
N LYS A 21 -12.64 12.60 7.98
CA LYS A 21 -13.95 12.00 7.67
C LYS A 21 -14.23 10.78 8.56
N PRO A 22 -14.37 10.97 9.89
CA PRO A 22 -14.52 9.87 10.84
C PRO A 22 -15.83 9.07 10.65
N ASP A 23 -16.88 9.71 10.14
CA ASP A 23 -18.21 9.10 10.01
C ASP A 23 -18.38 8.18 8.78
N LYS A 24 -17.37 8.15 7.89
CA LYS A 24 -17.46 7.40 6.64
C LYS A 24 -16.88 6.00 6.77
N ILE A 25 -17.51 5.06 6.06
CA ILE A 25 -17.03 3.68 5.98
C ILE A 25 -15.84 3.63 5.02
N ALA A 26 -14.69 3.18 5.50
CA ALA A 26 -13.52 2.97 4.65
C ALA A 26 -13.69 1.67 3.84
N VAL A 27 -13.64 1.75 2.52
CA VAL A 27 -13.86 0.60 1.62
C VAL A 27 -12.58 0.27 0.88
N VAL A 28 -12.15 -0.99 0.99
CA VAL A 28 -10.92 -1.49 0.38
C VAL A 28 -11.20 -2.76 -0.42
N VAL A 29 -11.11 -2.67 -1.74
CA VAL A 29 -11.20 -3.84 -2.62
C VAL A 29 -9.84 -4.54 -2.69
N GLY A 30 -9.44 -5.17 -1.58
CA GLY A 30 -8.12 -5.76 -1.42
C GLY A 30 -7.88 -6.33 -0.02
N THR A 31 -6.60 -6.53 0.31
CA THR A 31 -6.18 -7.00 1.65
C THR A 31 -5.78 -5.82 2.53
N VAL A 32 -6.26 -5.81 3.77
CA VAL A 32 -5.86 -4.84 4.78
C VAL A 32 -4.84 -5.48 5.72
N THR A 33 -3.66 -4.87 5.80
CA THR A 33 -2.53 -5.33 6.59
C THR A 33 -2.32 -4.45 7.80
N ASP A 34 -1.79 -5.05 8.87
CA ASP A 34 -1.42 -4.32 10.07
C ASP A 34 -0.18 -3.43 9.84
N ASP A 35 0.00 -2.46 10.72
CA ASP A 35 1.17 -1.60 10.77
C ASP A 35 1.50 -1.28 12.23
N ASN A 36 2.51 -1.98 12.77
CA ASN A 36 2.95 -1.84 14.17
C ASN A 36 3.55 -0.47 14.48
N ARG A 37 3.84 0.35 13.46
CA ARG A 37 4.37 1.72 13.64
C ARG A 37 3.31 2.69 14.14
N VAL A 38 2.04 2.38 13.91
CA VAL A 38 0.92 3.12 14.48
C VAL A 38 0.66 2.54 15.84
N LEU A 39 0.53 3.35 16.89
CA LEU A 39 0.20 2.89 18.24
C LEU A 39 -1.31 2.95 18.44
N ASP A 40 -1.86 4.15 18.26
CA ASP A 40 -3.28 4.43 18.49
C ASP A 40 -4.11 4.29 17.22
N ILE A 41 -5.19 3.53 17.33
CA ILE A 41 -6.16 3.35 16.24
C ILE A 41 -7.49 3.93 16.73
N PRO A 42 -8.03 4.97 16.07
CA PRO A 42 -9.37 5.45 16.36
C PRO A 42 -10.42 4.41 15.95
N LYS A 43 -11.63 4.57 16.47
CA LYS A 43 -12.79 3.79 16.05
C LYS A 43 -13.06 4.02 14.56
N ILE A 44 -12.90 2.97 13.76
CA ILE A 44 -13.13 3.01 12.31
C ILE A 44 -14.07 1.87 11.88
N THR A 45 -14.90 2.16 10.88
CA THR A 45 -15.69 1.13 10.18
C THR A 45 -15.03 0.83 8.85
N LEU A 46 -14.56 -0.41 8.68
CA LEU A 46 -13.78 -0.84 7.52
C LEU A 46 -14.51 -1.97 6.79
N ALA A 47 -14.71 -1.83 5.48
CA ALA A 47 -15.17 -2.91 4.61
C ALA A 47 -14.04 -3.38 3.68
N ALA A 48 -13.71 -4.66 3.68
CA ALA A 48 -12.62 -5.19 2.85
C ALA A 48 -12.84 -6.63 2.37
N LEU A 49 -12.09 -7.05 1.34
CA LEU A 49 -12.10 -8.46 0.88
C LEU A 49 -11.40 -9.39 1.86
N ARG A 50 -10.25 -8.97 2.39
CA ARG A 50 -9.46 -9.74 3.37
C ARG A 50 -8.84 -8.79 4.38
N VAL A 51 -8.81 -9.20 5.64
CA VAL A 51 -8.14 -8.46 6.71
C VAL A 51 -7.21 -9.43 7.43
N THR A 52 -5.96 -9.02 7.64
CA THR A 52 -5.00 -9.82 8.42
C THR A 52 -5.45 -9.97 9.87
N LYS A 53 -5.13 -11.10 10.52
CA LYS A 53 -5.58 -11.40 11.88
C LYS A 53 -5.22 -10.29 12.88
N SER A 54 -3.98 -9.79 12.82
CA SER A 54 -3.52 -8.73 13.72
C SER A 54 -4.22 -7.40 13.43
N ALA A 55 -4.42 -7.04 12.17
CA ALA A 55 -5.16 -5.83 11.82
C ALA A 55 -6.62 -5.89 12.31
N LYS A 56 -7.29 -7.03 12.13
CA LYS A 56 -8.67 -7.24 12.61
C LYS A 56 -8.74 -7.09 14.13
N ALA A 57 -7.83 -7.74 14.86
CA ALA A 57 -7.79 -7.65 16.32
C ALA A 57 -7.61 -6.22 16.83
N ARG A 58 -6.74 -5.44 16.18
CA ARG A 58 -6.47 -4.06 16.57
C ARG A 58 -7.65 -3.12 16.29
N ILE A 59 -8.32 -3.28 15.15
CA ILE A 59 -9.52 -2.49 14.80
C ILE A 59 -10.66 -2.80 15.78
N LEU A 60 -10.89 -4.08 16.09
CA LEU A 60 -11.91 -4.48 17.05
C LEU A 60 -11.57 -4.01 18.47
N LYS A 61 -10.29 -4.05 18.88
CA LYS A 61 -9.84 -3.52 20.18
C LYS A 61 -10.10 -2.03 20.33
N ALA A 62 -10.00 -1.26 19.24
CA ALA A 62 -10.35 0.15 19.20
C ALA A 62 -11.87 0.43 19.19
N GLY A 63 -12.71 -0.61 19.26
CA GLY A 63 -14.16 -0.50 19.16
C GLY A 63 -14.66 -0.24 17.72
N GLY A 64 -13.80 -0.43 16.73
CA GLY A 64 -14.14 -0.35 15.31
C GLY A 64 -14.85 -1.61 14.80
N GLU A 65 -15.34 -1.54 13.58
CA GLU A 65 -16.12 -2.59 12.93
C GLU A 65 -15.42 -3.03 11.63
N VAL A 66 -15.38 -4.34 11.38
CA VAL A 66 -14.82 -4.93 10.16
C VAL A 66 -15.91 -5.67 9.41
N LEU A 67 -16.29 -5.12 8.27
CA LEU A 67 -17.34 -5.59 7.39
C LEU A 67 -16.78 -6.34 6.17
N THR A 68 -17.55 -7.28 5.66
CA THR A 68 -17.37 -7.82 4.30
C THR A 68 -18.05 -6.93 3.27
N LEU A 69 -17.78 -7.13 1.98
CA LEU A 69 -18.37 -6.29 0.94
C LEU A 69 -19.86 -6.57 0.71
N ASP A 70 -20.32 -7.79 0.98
CA ASP A 70 -21.74 -8.16 1.00
C ASP A 70 -22.50 -7.47 2.14
N GLN A 71 -21.92 -7.45 3.35
CA GLN A 71 -22.47 -6.69 4.48
C GLN A 71 -22.52 -5.18 4.20
N LEU A 72 -21.49 -4.65 3.53
CA LEU A 72 -21.50 -3.26 3.07
C LEU A 72 -22.63 -3.00 2.08
N ALA A 73 -22.87 -3.90 1.12
CA ALA A 73 -23.91 -3.74 0.11
C ALA A 73 -25.31 -3.71 0.73
N LEU A 74 -25.56 -4.46 1.81
CA LEU A 74 -26.82 -4.40 2.56
C LEU A 74 -26.98 -3.07 3.32
N ARG A 75 -25.90 -2.54 3.90
CA ARG A 75 -25.92 -1.31 4.72
C ARG A 75 -25.94 -0.03 3.89
N ALA A 76 -25.22 -0.01 2.77
CA ALA A 76 -25.11 1.12 1.85
C ALA A 76 -25.22 0.63 0.40
N PRO A 77 -26.43 0.29 -0.08
CA PRO A 77 -26.63 -0.26 -1.43
C PRO A 77 -26.13 0.67 -2.54
N THR A 78 -26.24 1.98 -2.34
CA THR A 78 -25.76 3.03 -3.26
C THR A 78 -24.31 3.46 -3.00
N GLY A 79 -23.66 2.93 -1.96
CA GLY A 79 -22.32 3.34 -1.53
C GLY A 79 -22.26 4.73 -0.88
N SER A 80 -23.38 5.29 -0.44
CA SER A 80 -23.43 6.55 0.30
C SER A 80 -22.58 6.48 1.58
N ASN A 81 -21.96 7.60 1.96
CA ASN A 81 -21.07 7.70 3.14
C ASN A 81 -19.89 6.71 3.16
N THR A 82 -19.40 6.30 1.99
CA THR A 82 -18.18 5.48 1.88
C THR A 82 -16.98 6.27 1.36
N ILE A 83 -15.77 5.80 1.68
CA ILE A 83 -14.51 6.27 1.08
C ILE A 83 -13.82 5.07 0.46
N LEU A 84 -13.71 5.06 -0.88
CA LEU A 84 -12.99 4.02 -1.59
C LEU A 84 -11.48 4.32 -1.58
N LEU A 85 -10.71 3.41 -1.02
CA LEU A 85 -9.25 3.55 -0.89
C LEU A 85 -8.51 2.54 -1.74
N ARG A 86 -7.36 2.97 -2.28
CA ARG A 86 -6.46 2.13 -3.07
C ARG A 86 -5.04 2.19 -2.51
N GLY A 87 -4.41 1.03 -2.39
CA GLY A 87 -3.00 0.94 -2.02
C GLY A 87 -2.06 1.45 -3.11
N PRO A 88 -0.78 1.73 -2.78
CA PRO A 88 0.20 2.25 -3.73
C PRO A 88 0.61 1.18 -4.76
N LYS A 89 0.23 1.36 -6.03
CA LYS A 89 0.55 0.43 -7.12
C LYS A 89 2.03 0.45 -7.53
N ASN A 90 2.64 1.64 -7.52
CA ASN A 90 3.99 1.87 -8.04
C ASN A 90 5.10 1.61 -7.03
N ALA A 91 4.77 1.29 -5.77
CA ALA A 91 5.74 0.95 -4.73
C ALA A 91 6.36 -0.46 -4.89
N ARG A 92 5.93 -1.23 -5.89
CA ARG A 92 6.43 -2.59 -6.15
C ARG A 92 7.88 -2.55 -6.65
N GLU A 93 8.65 -3.57 -6.27
CA GLU A 93 10.06 -3.69 -6.68
C GLU A 93 10.25 -3.70 -8.19
N ALA A 94 9.38 -4.42 -8.93
CA ALA A 94 9.43 -4.47 -10.39
C ALA A 94 9.37 -3.08 -11.05
N VAL A 95 8.57 -2.16 -10.48
CA VAL A 95 8.37 -0.82 -11.06
C VAL A 95 9.64 0.04 -10.95
N LYS A 96 10.54 -0.24 -10.00
CA LYS A 96 11.81 0.48 -9.87
C LYS A 96 12.75 0.27 -11.05
N HIS A 97 12.56 -0.82 -11.80
CA HIS A 97 13.37 -1.17 -12.96
C HIS A 97 12.79 -0.66 -14.29
N PHE A 98 11.55 -0.15 -14.27
CA PHE A 98 10.88 0.28 -15.49
C PHE A 98 11.50 1.57 -16.02
N GLY A 99 11.60 1.68 -17.34
CA GLY A 99 12.21 2.84 -17.99
C GLY A 99 13.74 2.92 -17.82
N MET A 100 14.41 1.78 -17.66
CA MET A 100 15.87 1.73 -17.54
C MET A 100 16.56 2.31 -18.78
N GLY A 101 17.40 3.32 -18.56
CA GLY A 101 18.16 3.99 -19.60
C GLY A 101 19.08 5.08 -19.04
N PRO A 102 19.90 5.72 -19.89
CA PRO A 102 20.77 6.81 -19.47
C PRO A 102 19.99 7.96 -18.83
N HIS A 103 20.48 8.49 -17.71
CA HIS A 103 19.86 9.60 -16.96
C HIS A 103 18.43 9.35 -16.45
N LYS A 104 17.95 8.09 -16.41
CA LYS A 104 16.60 7.74 -15.93
C LYS A 104 16.52 7.33 -14.46
N ASN A 105 17.66 7.21 -13.77
CA ASN A 105 17.74 6.81 -12.35
C ASN A 105 16.98 5.52 -11.97
N ALA A 106 16.61 4.70 -12.96
CA ALA A 106 15.97 3.42 -12.72
C ALA A 106 16.96 2.43 -12.11
N LYS A 107 16.45 1.53 -11.26
CA LYS A 107 17.25 0.49 -10.64
C LYS A 107 17.69 -0.52 -11.72
N PRO A 108 18.98 -0.87 -11.83
CA PRO A 108 19.41 -1.92 -12.75
C PRO A 108 18.98 -3.32 -12.28
N TYR A 109 18.77 -4.24 -13.22
CA TYR A 109 18.57 -5.65 -12.93
C TYR A 109 19.92 -6.32 -12.65
N VAL A 110 20.25 -6.49 -11.38
CA VAL A 110 21.45 -7.21 -10.94
C VAL A 110 21.06 -8.36 -10.01
N ARG A 111 21.69 -9.52 -10.20
CA ARG A 111 21.49 -10.69 -9.31
C ARG A 111 22.19 -10.52 -7.96
N SER A 112 23.42 -9.99 -7.99
CA SER A 112 24.23 -9.73 -6.79
C SER A 112 24.48 -8.24 -6.61
N LYS A 113 24.50 -7.77 -5.36
CA LYS A 113 24.75 -6.36 -5.01
C LYS A 113 26.07 -6.25 -4.25
N GLY A 114 26.96 -5.37 -4.70
CA GLY A 114 28.28 -5.18 -4.09
C GLY A 114 29.17 -4.24 -4.89
N ARG A 115 30.41 -3.98 -4.42
CA ARG A 115 31.35 -3.02 -5.06
C ARG A 115 31.69 -3.40 -6.52
N LYS A 116 31.79 -4.70 -6.81
CA LYS A 116 32.19 -5.24 -8.12
C LYS A 116 31.01 -5.51 -9.08
N PHE A 117 29.78 -5.15 -8.71
CA PHE A 117 28.59 -5.39 -9.53
C PHE A 117 27.97 -4.06 -9.98
N GLU A 118 28.05 -3.76 -11.27
CA GLU A 118 27.45 -2.57 -11.93
C GLU A 118 27.66 -1.22 -11.23
N LYS A 119 28.84 -0.99 -10.66
CA LYS A 119 29.24 0.27 -9.99
C LYS A 119 30.51 0.93 -10.57
N ALA A 120 31.06 0.40 -11.65
CA ALA A 120 32.34 0.84 -12.22
C ALA A 120 32.16 1.85 -13.37
N ARG A 121 32.40 1.45 -14.62
CA ARG A 121 32.26 2.32 -15.79
C ARG A 121 30.80 2.74 -15.98
N GLY A 122 30.56 4.00 -16.29
CA GLY A 122 29.20 4.55 -16.50
C GLY A 122 28.46 4.95 -15.21
N ARG A 123 29.02 4.72 -14.01
CA ARG A 123 28.40 5.12 -12.72
C ARG A 123 29.16 6.22 -11.97
N ARG A 124 30.37 6.54 -12.40
CA ARG A 124 31.23 7.55 -11.78
C ARG A 124 32.18 8.16 -12.81
N ALA A 125 32.45 9.46 -12.66
CA ALA A 125 33.26 10.21 -13.61
C ALA A 125 34.69 9.67 -13.74
N SER A 126 35.27 9.14 -12.65
CA SER A 126 36.63 8.59 -12.65
C SER A 126 36.81 7.30 -13.47
N ARG A 127 35.75 6.72 -14.04
CA ARG A 127 35.80 5.51 -14.88
C ARG A 127 35.05 5.74 -16.19
N GLY A 128 35.62 6.58 -17.06
CA GLY A 128 35.14 6.84 -18.42
C GLY A 128 34.07 7.93 -18.49
N TYR A 129 32.89 7.69 -17.94
CA TYR A 129 31.78 8.65 -17.91
C TYR A 129 30.80 8.33 -16.78
N LYS A 130 29.91 9.28 -16.45
CA LYS A 130 28.84 9.11 -15.46
C LYS A 130 27.48 9.31 -16.11
N VAL A 131 26.63 8.30 -15.97
CA VAL A 131 25.21 8.31 -16.36
C VAL A 131 24.34 8.77 -15.20
#